data_AF-A0A1L7CTY9-F1
#
_entry.id   AF-A0A1L7CTY9-F1
#
_cell.length_a   1.000
_cell.length_b   1.000
_cell.length_c   1.000
_cell.angle_alpha   90.00
_cell.angle_beta   90.00
_cell.angle_gamma   90.00
#
_symmetry.space_group_name_H-M   'P 1'
#
loop_
_entity.id
_entity.type
_entity.pdbx_description
1 polymer ?
#
loop_
_entity_poly.entity_id
_entity_poly.type
_entity_poly.pdbx_seq_one_letter_code
_entity_poly.pdbx_strand_id
1 'polypeptide(L)'
;MPLVHAVLRIAGMPVRLRRDVEALMVEHLPTQGSWVAPGTDPLEADWCTRWRREGAGRTGCRQVLTAPAAELRAFDRALRGLAEAASFDATLTRAR
;
A
#
# COMPACT_ATOMS: atom_id res chain seq x y z
N MET A 1 -12.15 -10.82 12.56
CA MET A 1 -12.79 -9.84 11.64
C MET A 1 -12.61 -10.33 10.21
N PRO A 2 -13.57 -10.14 9.28
CA PRO A 2 -13.39 -10.56 7.90
C PRO A 2 -12.29 -9.73 7.23
N LEU A 3 -11.40 -10.42 6.52
CA LEU A 3 -10.42 -9.80 5.64
C LEU A 3 -11.11 -9.34 4.36
N VAL A 4 -10.68 -8.19 3.83
CA VAL A 4 -11.11 -7.69 2.52
C VAL A 4 -9.89 -7.28 1.70
N HIS A 5 -10.05 -7.26 0.39
CA HIS A 5 -9.01 -6.87 -0.55
C HIS A 5 -9.16 -5.42 -0.96
N ALA A 6 -8.04 -4.71 -1.07
CA ALA A 6 -7.99 -3.37 -1.61
C ALA A 6 -6.75 -3.20 -2.51
N VAL A 7 -6.86 -2.33 -3.51
CA VAL A 7 -5.76 -1.94 -4.37
C VAL A 7 -5.22 -0.61 -3.88
N LEU A 8 -3.97 -0.62 -3.42
CA LEU A 8 -3.19 0.58 -3.15
C LEU A 8 -2.57 1.05 -4.47
N ARG A 9 -2.74 2.34 -4.77
CA ARG A 9 -2.04 3.04 -5.85
C ARG A 9 -1.36 4.28 -5.29
N ILE A 10 -0.06 4.40 -5.54
CA ILE A 10 0.74 5.59 -5.26
C ILE A 10 1.39 6.03 -6.57
N ALA A 11 1.36 7.33 -6.87
CA ALA A 11 2.02 7.92 -8.02
C ALA A 11 2.64 9.28 -7.66
N GLY A 12 3.77 9.58 -8.29
CA GLY A 12 4.50 10.84 -8.13
C GLY A 12 5.08 11.03 -6.73
N MET A 13 5.29 9.98 -5.94
CA MET A 13 5.81 10.13 -4.58
C MET A 13 7.33 10.34 -4.58
N PRO A 14 7.87 11.33 -3.84
CA PRO A 14 9.32 11.44 -3.64
C PRO A 14 9.94 10.15 -3.08
N VAL A 15 11.06 9.69 -3.65
CA VAL A 15 11.70 8.41 -3.29
C VAL A 15 12.06 8.29 -1.81
N ARG A 16 12.35 9.42 -1.15
CA ARG A 16 12.66 9.47 0.28
C ARG A 16 11.50 9.02 1.18
N LEU A 17 10.26 9.14 0.70
CA LEU A 17 9.05 8.83 1.46
C LEU A 17 8.63 7.36 1.42
N ARG A 18 9.41 6.49 0.74
CA ARG A 18 9.14 5.05 0.71
C ARG A 18 9.05 4.46 2.13
N ARG A 19 10.01 4.84 2.97
CA ARG A 19 10.07 4.37 4.36
C ARG A 19 8.89 4.87 5.19
N ASP A 20 8.45 6.10 4.97
CA ASP A 20 7.30 6.65 5.67
C ASP A 20 6.01 5.88 5.32
N VAL A 21 5.80 5.55 4.04
CA VAL A 21 4.65 4.71 3.63
C VAL A 21 4.76 3.30 4.22
N GLU A 22 5.93 2.68 4.20
CA GLU A 22 6.15 1.36 4.79
C GLU A 22 5.90 1.37 6.30
N ALA A 23 6.31 2.43 7.01
CA ALA A 23 6.01 2.61 8.42
C ALA A 23 4.51 2.72 8.69
N LEU A 24 3.77 3.50 7.86
CA LEU A 24 2.31 3.58 7.96
C LEU A 24 1.64 2.23 7.72
N MET A 25 2.17 1.40 6.83
CA MET A 25 1.68 0.02 6.63
C MET A 25 1.87 -0.81 7.90
N VAL A 26 3.06 -0.78 8.50
CA VAL A 26 3.34 -1.50 9.76
C VAL A 26 2.44 -1.02 10.90
N GLU A 27 2.22 0.29 11.01
CA GLU A 27 1.43 0.88 12.08
C GLU A 27 -0.08 0.58 11.94
N HIS A 28 -0.62 0.65 10.73
CA HIS A 28 -2.07 0.59 10.51
C HIS A 28 -2.59 -0.74 9.96
N LEU A 29 -1.70 -1.64 9.51
CA LEU A 29 -2.05 -2.95 8.97
C LEU A 29 -1.42 -4.11 9.78
N PRO A 30 -1.57 -4.17 11.11
CA PRO A 30 -0.95 -5.21 11.93
C PRO A 30 -1.50 -6.62 11.64
N THR A 31 -2.71 -6.73 11.08
CA THR A 31 -3.36 -8.01 10.74
C THR A 31 -3.24 -8.30 9.23
N GLN A 32 -2.27 -7.70 8.54
CA GLN A 32 -2.11 -7.90 7.11
C GLN A 32 -2.00 -9.40 6.79
N GLY A 33 -2.93 -9.91 5.98
CA GLY A 33 -2.88 -11.26 5.47
C GLY A 33 -1.96 -11.32 4.27
N SER A 34 -1.06 -12.30 4.20
CA SER A 34 -0.40 -12.65 2.95
C SER A 34 -1.45 -13.25 2.01
N TRP A 35 -2.01 -12.43 1.14
CA TRP A 35 -2.82 -12.97 0.05
C TRP A 35 -1.91 -13.39 -1.08
N VAL A 36 -1.74 -14.71 -1.20
CA VAL A 36 -1.16 -15.36 -2.37
C VAL A 36 -2.33 -15.79 -3.25
N ALA A 37 -2.39 -15.29 -4.48
CA ALA A 37 -3.41 -15.78 -5.41
C ALA A 37 -3.24 -17.30 -5.58
N PRO A 38 -4.32 -18.09 -5.69
CA PRO A 38 -4.20 -19.53 -5.93
C PRO A 38 -3.37 -19.79 -7.21
N GLY A 39 -2.27 -20.53 -7.08
CA GLY A 39 -1.33 -20.82 -8.17
C GLY A 39 -0.16 -19.83 -8.30
N THR A 40 -0.10 -18.77 -7.48
CA THR A 40 1.11 -17.94 -7.35
C THR A 40 2.12 -18.64 -6.44
N ASP A 41 3.37 -18.70 -6.88
CA ASP A 41 4.47 -19.20 -6.05
C ASP A 41 4.55 -18.36 -4.75
N PRO A 42 4.55 -18.98 -3.56
CA PRO A 42 4.76 -18.26 -2.31
C PRO A 42 6.03 -17.38 -2.31
N LEU A 43 7.08 -17.73 -3.07
CA LEU A 43 8.29 -16.92 -3.28
C LEU A 43 8.06 -15.68 -4.18
N GLU A 44 7.01 -15.69 -5.00
CA GLU A 44 6.52 -14.55 -5.79
C GLU A 44 5.44 -13.75 -5.06
N ALA A 45 5.05 -14.19 -3.86
CA ALA A 45 4.09 -13.46 -3.05
C ALA A 45 4.66 -12.10 -2.64
N ASP A 46 3.83 -11.07 -2.74
CA ASP A 46 4.23 -9.70 -2.44
C ASP A 46 4.36 -9.47 -0.93
N TRP A 47 5.47 -9.93 -0.36
CA TRP A 47 5.87 -9.61 1.01
C TRP A 47 6.40 -8.19 1.14
N CYS A 48 6.79 -7.57 0.02
CA CYS A 48 7.36 -6.22 -0.03
C CYS A 48 6.59 -5.31 -0.97
N THR A 49 6.50 -4.04 -0.61
CA THR A 49 5.92 -3.02 -1.48
C THR A 49 6.70 -2.92 -2.79
N ARG A 50 6.05 -3.26 -3.91
CA ARG A 50 6.64 -3.14 -5.26
C ARG A 50 6.74 -1.68 -5.70
N TRP A 51 7.82 -1.02 -5.29
CA TRP A 51 8.15 0.33 -5.74
C TRP A 51 8.64 0.35 -7.19
N ARG A 52 8.00 1.15 -8.03
CA ARG A 52 8.42 1.42 -9.42
C ARG A 52 8.97 2.83 -9.53
N ARG A 53 10.08 3.00 -10.26
CA ARG A 53 10.64 4.32 -10.56
C ARG A 53 9.77 5.04 -11.59
N GLU A 54 9.53 6.33 -11.38
CA GLU A 54 8.74 7.18 -12.30
C GLU A 54 9.57 8.34 -12.88
N GLY A 55 10.87 8.36 -12.62
CA GLY A 55 11.79 9.42 -13.05
C GLY A 55 11.94 10.54 -12.03
N ALA A 56 12.98 11.38 -12.20
CA ALA A 56 13.23 12.59 -11.38
C ALA A 56 13.18 12.36 -9.85
N GLY A 57 13.68 11.23 -9.36
CA GLY A 57 13.64 10.91 -7.92
C GLY A 57 12.24 10.60 -7.36
N ARG A 58 11.28 10.27 -8.24
CA ARG A 58 9.91 9.89 -7.87
C ARG A 58 9.67 8.40 -8.07
N THR A 59 8.72 7.88 -7.30
CA THR A 59 8.34 6.48 -7.28
C THR A 59 6.83 6.35 -7.16
N GLY A 60 6.29 5.25 -7.67
CA GLY A 60 4.91 4.83 -7.43
C GLY A 60 4.84 3.37 -7.05
N CYS A 61 3.64 2.90 -6.70
CA CYS A 61 3.36 1.49 -6.53
C CYS A 61 1.91 1.20 -6.90
N ARG A 62 1.65 -0.06 -7.25
CA ARG A 62 0.29 -0.60 -7.37
C ARG A 62 0.29 -2.01 -6.82
N GLN A 63 -0.36 -2.22 -5.68
CA GLN A 63 -0.35 -3.50 -4.98
C GLN A 63 -1.71 -3.84 -4.38
N VAL A 64 -1.99 -5.14 -4.24
CA VAL A 64 -3.18 -5.63 -3.53
C VAL A 64 -2.83 -5.80 -2.06
N LEU A 65 -3.64 -5.22 -1.19
CA LEU A 65 -3.57 -5.36 0.25
C LEU A 65 -4.76 -6.20 0.72
N THR A 66 -4.50 -7.08 1.69
CA THR A 66 -5.53 -7.88 2.34
C THR A 66 -5.45 -7.67 3.83
N ALA A 67 -6.48 -7.04 4.41
CA ALA A 67 -6.53 -6.71 5.83
C ALA A 67 -7.98 -6.48 6.28
N PRO A 68 -8.25 -6.41 7.59
CA PRO A 68 -9.56 -6.00 8.08
C PRO A 68 -9.98 -4.65 7.50
N ALA A 69 -11.27 -4.51 7.18
CA ALA A 69 -11.85 -3.29 6.65
C ALA A 69 -11.57 -2.02 7.49
N ALA A 70 -11.41 -2.16 8.81
CA ALA A 70 -11.10 -1.06 9.71
C ALA A 70 -9.64 -0.60 9.58
N GLU A 71 -8.70 -1.53 9.49
CA GLU A 71 -7.27 -1.28 9.30
C GLU A 71 -7.01 -0.57 7.96
N LEU A 72 -7.61 -1.05 6.86
CA LEU A 72 -7.51 -0.39 5.55
C LEU A 72 -8.03 1.06 5.58
N ARG A 73 -9.10 1.35 6.34
CA ARG A 73 -9.60 2.73 6.49
C ARG A 73 -8.69 3.59 7.36
N ALA A 74 -8.04 3.03 8.38
CA ALA A 74 -7.06 3.75 9.18
C ALA A 74 -5.84 4.11 8.32
N PHE A 75 -5.31 3.14 7.59
CA PHE A 75 -4.21 3.32 6.65
C PHE A 75 -4.52 4.33 5.55
N ASP A 76 -5.70 4.26 4.89
CA ASP A 76 -6.09 5.22 3.84
C ASP A 76 -6.10 6.67 4.37
N ARG A 77 -6.61 6.89 5.59
CA ARG A 77 -6.61 8.24 6.20
C ARG A 77 -5.20 8.76 6.47
N ALA A 78 -4.33 7.93 7.05
CA ALA A 78 -2.95 8.33 7.33
C ALA A 78 -2.15 8.57 6.04
N LEU A 79 -2.33 7.70 5.04
CA LEU A 79 -1.67 7.83 3.75
C LEU A 79 -2.12 9.09 3.00
N ARG A 80 -3.41 9.45 3.04
CA ARG A 80 -3.91 10.71 2.47
C ARG A 80 -3.28 11.93 3.14
N GLY A 81 -3.15 11.93 4.46
CA GLY A 81 -2.46 13.01 5.18
C GLY A 81 -1.01 13.18 4.73
N LEU A 82 -0.28 12.07 4.56
CA LEU A 82 1.08 12.09 4.02
C LEU A 82 1.12 12.58 2.56
N ALA A 83 0.17 12.13 1.74
CA ALA A 83 0.05 12.48 0.33
C ALA A 83 -0.23 13.97 0.10
N GLU A 84 -1.14 14.54 0.90
CA GLU A 84 -1.45 15.98 0.90
C GLU A 84 -0.23 16.80 1.32
N ALA A 85 0.41 16.44 2.44
CA ALA A 85 1.57 17.17 2.96
C ALA A 85 2.76 17.17 2.00
N ALA A 86 2.96 16.10 1.23
CA ALA A 86 4.07 15.94 0.30
C ALA A 86 3.69 16.09 -1.18
N SER A 87 2.44 16.45 -1.48
CA SER A 87 1.91 16.67 -2.83
C SER A 87 2.16 15.49 -3.80
N PHE A 88 1.66 14.30 -3.46
CA PHE A 88 1.64 13.12 -4.35
C PHE A 88 0.25 12.46 -4.42
N ASP A 89 0.02 11.58 -5.39
CA ASP A 89 -1.25 10.84 -5.53
C ASP A 89 -1.20 9.54 -4.73
N ALA A 90 -2.19 9.34 -3.87
CA ALA A 90 -2.38 8.11 -3.14
C ALA A 90 -3.85 7.75 -3.05
N THR A 91 -4.19 6.51 -3.43
CA THR A 91 -5.55 6.00 -3.34
C THR A 91 -5.56 4.55 -2.85
N LEU A 92 -6.52 4.24 -2.00
CA LEU A 92 -6.83 2.87 -1.60
C LEU A 92 -8.27 2.54 -1.99
N THR A 93 -8.44 1.61 -2.94
CA THR A 93 -9.76 1.24 -3.47
C THR A 93 -10.07 -0.20 -3.16
N ARG A 94 -11.22 -0.50 -2.55
CA ARG A 94 -11.65 -1.89 -2.32
C ARG A 94 -11.79 -2.64 -3.64
N ALA A 95 -11.23 -3.84 -3.70
CA ALA A 95 -11.53 -4.79 -4.76
C ALA A 95 -12.92 -5.39 -4.48
N ARG A 96 -13.76 -5.51 -5.51
CA ARG A 96 -15.08 -6.13 -5.41
C ARG A 96 -14.98 -7.64 -5.49
#